data_AF-A0A562D8Q6-F1
#
_entry.id   AF-A0A562D8Q6-F1
#
_cell.length_a   1.000
_cell.length_b   1.000
_cell.length_c   1.000
_cell.angle_alpha   90.00
_cell.angle_beta   90.00
_cell.angle_gamma   90.00
#
_symmetry.space_group_name_H-M   'P 1'
#
loop_
_entity.id
_entity.type
_entity.pdbx_description
1 polymer ?
#
loop_
_entity_poly.entity_id
_entity_poly.type
_entity_poly.pdbx_seq_one_letter_code
_entity_poly.pdbx_strand_id
1 'polypeptide(L)'
;MIRGLFVGGVVDNTEIDLDPGKPPMHYPPDGGGGQSRYRLRQVGTGQDGEVACAVYGAPDTPYAEVARVSGERGYARRFEVALQEIEGE
;
A
#
# COMPACT_ATOMS: atom_id res chain seq x y z
N MET A 1 -13.26 -4.47 1.82
CA MET A 1 -11.98 -4.73 2.49
C MET A 1 -10.89 -4.41 1.50
N ILE A 2 -9.85 -3.71 1.91
CA ILE A 2 -8.74 -3.33 1.03
C ILE A 2 -7.60 -4.30 1.27
N ARG A 3 -6.99 -4.83 0.22
CA ARG A 3 -5.77 -5.64 0.35
C ARG A 3 -4.55 -4.73 0.31
N GLY A 4 -3.73 -4.74 1.35
CA GLY A 4 -2.49 -3.97 1.45
C GLY A 4 -1.26 -4.83 1.24
N LEU A 5 -0.43 -4.53 0.23
CA LEU A 5 0.89 -5.13 0.04
C LEU A 5 1.95 -4.30 0.77
N PHE A 6 2.82 -4.95 1.53
CA PHE A 6 3.91 -4.31 2.28
C PHE A 6 5.26 -4.64 1.63
N VAL A 7 6.06 -3.62 1.34
CA VAL A 7 7.35 -3.72 0.68
C VAL A 7 8.46 -3.12 1.55
N GLY A 8 9.47 -3.93 1.82
CA GLY A 8 10.60 -3.64 2.71
C GLY A 8 10.26 -3.71 4.19
N GLY A 9 11.27 -3.43 5.03
CA GLY A 9 11.13 -3.43 6.49
C GLY A 9 11.00 -4.84 7.10
N VAL A 10 10.36 -4.91 8.28
CA VAL A 10 10.25 -6.15 9.08
C VAL A 10 9.23 -7.14 8.48
N VAL A 11 8.19 -6.61 7.87
CA VAL A 11 7.14 -7.36 7.17
C VAL A 11 7.26 -7.01 5.70
N ASP A 12 8.05 -7.80 4.99
CA ASP A 12 8.27 -7.64 3.55
C ASP A 12 7.43 -8.65 2.76
N ASN A 13 7.01 -8.23 1.57
CA ASN A 13 6.28 -9.05 0.60
C ASN A 13 5.00 -9.72 1.13
N THR A 14 4.44 -9.19 2.22
CA THR A 14 3.27 -9.72 2.90
C THR A 14 2.04 -8.89 2.56
N GLU A 15 0.88 -9.54 2.54
CA GLU A 15 -0.40 -8.88 2.33
C GLU A 15 -1.23 -8.86 3.61
N ILE A 16 -1.80 -7.71 3.95
CA ILE A 16 -2.67 -7.53 5.11
C ILE A 16 -4.03 -7.01 4.67
N ASP A 17 -5.08 -7.49 5.31
CA ASP A 17 -6.42 -6.95 5.14
C ASP A 17 -6.59 -5.66 5.93
N LEU A 18 -7.04 -4.62 5.24
CA LEU A 18 -7.34 -3.32 5.82
C LEU A 18 -8.85 -3.09 5.78
N ASP A 19 -9.30 -2.27 6.72
CA ASP A 19 -10.68 -1.82 6.78
C ASP A 19 -11.12 -1.16 5.45
N PRO A 20 -12.37 -1.36 5.03
CA PRO A 20 -12.90 -0.75 3.81
C PRO A 20 -12.91 0.80 3.90
N GLY A 21 -12.90 1.46 2.74
CA GLY A 21 -12.93 2.92 2.64
C GLY A 21 -11.59 3.50 2.17
N LYS A 22 -10.97 4.34 3.00
CA LYS A 22 -9.69 4.99 2.66
C LYS A 22 -8.53 4.29 3.39
N PRO A 23 -7.52 3.78 2.66
CA PRO A 23 -6.35 3.20 3.31
C PRO A 23 -5.60 4.28 4.12
N PRO A 24 -5.14 3.97 5.33
CA PRO A 24 -4.42 4.94 6.15
C PRO A 24 -3.09 5.32 5.48
N MET A 25 -2.66 6.58 5.61
CA MET A 25 -1.38 7.03 5.05
C MET A 25 -0.18 6.36 5.73
N HIS A 26 -0.34 5.97 6.98
CA HIS A 26 0.66 5.29 7.79
C HIS A 26 0.14 3.94 8.27
N TYR A 27 1.04 2.95 8.33
CA TYR A 27 0.74 1.65 8.90
C TYR A 27 1.80 1.21 9.93
N PRO A 28 1.40 0.76 11.13
CA PRO A 28 0.03 0.86 11.68
C PRO A 28 -0.48 2.31 11.70
N PRO A 29 -1.82 2.53 11.71
CA PRO A 29 -2.40 3.87 11.78
C PRO A 29 -1.89 4.65 12.99
N ASP A 30 -1.80 5.98 12.87
CA ASP A 30 -1.35 6.87 13.94
C ASP A 30 -2.37 6.88 15.09
N GLY A 31 -2.28 5.89 15.99
CA GLY A 31 -3.29 5.63 17.02
C GLY A 31 -2.76 5.34 18.42
N GLY A 32 -1.43 5.33 18.62
CA GLY A 32 -0.86 5.17 19.96
C GLY A 32 0.65 4.93 19.95
N GLY A 33 1.43 5.97 20.26
CA GLY A 33 2.81 5.96 20.77
C GLY A 33 3.93 5.31 19.93
N GLY A 34 3.60 4.46 18.96
CA GLY A 34 4.56 3.75 18.11
C GLY A 34 4.91 4.54 16.85
N GLN A 35 6.15 4.38 16.38
CA GLN A 35 6.57 4.93 15.09
C GLN A 35 5.87 4.20 13.94
N SER A 36 5.34 4.96 12.99
CA SER A 36 4.79 4.46 11.74
C SER A 36 5.85 3.66 11.00
N ARG A 37 5.58 2.39 10.70
CA ARG A 37 6.56 1.47 10.10
C ARG A 37 6.51 1.45 8.58
N TYR A 38 5.43 1.95 8.01
CA TYR A 38 5.17 1.95 6.59
C TYR A 38 4.35 3.17 6.19
N ARG A 39 4.59 3.66 4.98
CA ARG A 39 3.84 4.75 4.36
C ARG A 39 3.11 4.24 3.13
N LEU A 40 1.87 4.70 2.92
CA LEU A 40 1.11 4.43 1.71
C LEU A 40 1.85 5.04 0.52
N ARG A 41 2.10 4.24 -0.53
CA ARG A 41 2.82 4.66 -1.73
C ARG A 41 1.96 4.59 -2.98
N GLN A 42 1.05 3.62 -3.04
CA GLN A 42 0.18 3.45 -4.20
C GLN A 42 -1.21 2.98 -3.79
N VAL A 43 -2.22 3.35 -4.56
CA VAL A 43 -3.60 2.86 -4.41
C VAL A 43 -4.13 2.35 -5.74
N GLY A 44 -4.90 1.28 -5.68
CA GLY A 44 -5.67 0.77 -6.81
C GLY A 44 -7.14 1.05 -6.58
N THR A 45 -7.73 1.91 -7.41
CA THR A 45 -9.14 2.29 -7.33
C THR A 45 -9.94 1.59 -8.42
N GLY A 46 -11.02 0.93 -8.03
CA GLY A 46 -11.96 0.27 -8.94
C GLY A 46 -12.84 1.26 -9.70
N GLN A 47 -13.64 0.74 -10.63
CA GLN A 47 -14.54 1.56 -11.45
C GLN A 47 -15.58 2.34 -10.63
N ASP A 48 -15.99 1.78 -9.49
CA ASP A 48 -16.95 2.40 -8.58
C ASP A 48 -16.34 3.48 -7.67
N GLY A 49 -15.04 3.78 -7.82
CA GLY A 49 -14.31 4.75 -6.98
C GLY A 49 -13.87 4.18 -5.62
N GLU A 50 -14.24 2.95 -5.30
CA GLU A 50 -13.79 2.21 -4.11
C GLU A 50 -12.32 1.79 -4.25
N VAL A 51 -11.56 1.91 -3.16
CA VAL A 51 -10.18 1.41 -3.12
C VAL A 51 -10.22 -0.12 -3.01
N ALA A 52 -9.65 -0.81 -3.99
CA ALA A 52 -9.57 -2.28 -4.00
C ALA A 52 -8.28 -2.78 -3.33
N CYS A 53 -7.17 -2.06 -3.55
CA CYS A 53 -5.88 -2.42 -2.99
C CYS A 53 -5.00 -1.21 -2.69
N ALA A 54 -3.98 -1.43 -1.85
CA ALA A 54 -2.99 -0.44 -1.45
C ALA A 54 -1.59 -1.06 -1.43
N VAL A 55 -0.57 -0.24 -1.66
CA VAL A 55 0.83 -0.66 -1.54
C VAL A 55 1.55 0.27 -0.59
N TYR A 56 2.23 -0.32 0.38
CA TYR A 56 2.95 0.33 1.47
C TYR A 56 4.44 0.07 1.34
N GLY A 57 5.24 1.11 1.57
CA GLY A 57 6.70 1.03 1.61
C GLY A 57 7.23 1.36 3.00
N ALA A 58 8.24 0.63 3.47
CA ALA A 58 8.97 0.99 4.68
C ALA A 58 9.69 2.35 4.50
N PRO A 59 10.03 3.07 5.60
CA PRO A 59 10.65 4.40 5.55
C PRO A 59 11.88 4.49 4.66
N ASP A 60 12.75 3.48 4.71
CA ASP A 60 14.01 3.43 3.96
C ASP A 60 13.86 2.77 2.58
N THR A 61 12.64 2.39 2.17
CA THR A 61 12.37 1.78 0.87
C THR A 61 12.03 2.86 -0.16
N PRO A 62 12.86 3.04 -1.21
CA PRO A 62 12.58 4.01 -2.26
C PRO A 62 11.31 3.65 -3.04
N TYR A 63 10.61 4.66 -3.56
CA TYR A 63 9.41 4.45 -4.38
C TYR A 63 9.66 3.51 -5.57
N ALA A 64 10.80 3.67 -6.26
CA ALA A 64 11.14 2.85 -7.41
C ALA A 64 11.17 1.34 -7.05
N GLU A 65 11.63 1.00 -5.85
CA GLU A 65 11.63 -0.38 -5.37
C GLU A 65 10.20 -0.87 -5.08
N VAL A 66 9.37 -0.03 -4.45
CA VAL A 66 7.95 -0.34 -4.22
C VAL A 66 7.19 -0.56 -5.53
N ALA A 67 7.41 0.30 -6.52
CA ALA A 67 6.80 0.21 -7.84
C ALA A 67 7.30 -1.03 -8.61
N ARG A 68 8.58 -1.37 -8.51
CA ARG A 68 9.15 -2.57 -9.10
C ARG A 68 8.52 -3.83 -8.51
N VAL A 69 8.48 -3.96 -7.18
CA VAL A 69 7.93 -5.14 -6.50
C VAL A 69 6.44 -5.32 -6.78
N SER A 70 5.64 -4.25 -6.68
CA SER A 70 4.20 -4.32 -6.97
C SER A 70 3.91 -4.67 -8.44
N GLY A 71 4.73 -4.14 -9.36
CA GLY A 71 4.67 -4.42 -10.80
C GLY A 71 5.05 -5.87 -11.14
N GLU A 72 6.19 -6.36 -10.65
CA GLU A 72 6.67 -7.74 -10.86
C GLU A 72 5.66 -8.78 -10.37
N ARG A 73 4.94 -8.48 -9.28
CA ARG A 73 3.90 -9.35 -8.73
C ARG A 73 2.57 -9.25 -9.48
N GLY A 74 2.44 -8.34 -10.45
CA GLY A 74 1.17 -8.04 -11.10
C GLY A 74 0.08 -7.68 -10.08
N TYR A 75 0.43 -6.97 -9.01
CA TYR A 75 -0.46 -6.82 -7.85
C TYR A 75 -1.78 -6.15 -8.24
N ALA A 76 -1.71 -5.09 -9.04
CA ALA A 76 -2.88 -4.38 -9.55
C ALA A 76 -3.81 -5.28 -10.40
N ARG A 77 -3.22 -6.16 -11.22
CA ARG A 77 -3.95 -7.06 -12.12
C ARG A 77 -4.87 -8.03 -11.38
N ARG A 78 -4.53 -8.39 -10.13
CA ARG A 78 -5.39 -9.24 -9.29
C ARG A 78 -6.72 -8.59 -8.92
N PHE A 79 -6.79 -7.26 -8.99
CA PHE A 79 -7.98 -6.48 -8.64
C PHE A 79 -8.57 -5.77 -9.87
N GLU A 80 -8.00 -6.00 -11.07
CA GLU A 80 -8.43 -5.33 -12.31
C GLU A 80 -8.36 -3.80 -12.24
N VAL A 81 -7.39 -3.27 -11.48
CA VAL A 81 -7.17 -1.83 -11.29
C VAL A 81 -5.80 -1.39 -11.83
N ALA A 82 -5.64 -0.08 -12.01
CA ALA A 82 -4.33 0.56 -12.18
C ALA A 82 -3.86 1.11 -10.83
N LEU A 83 -2.56 0.97 -10.54
CA LEU A 83 -1.95 1.62 -9.38
C LEU A 83 -1.67 3.08 -9.69
N GLN A 84 -2.11 3.94 -8.78
CA GLN A 84 -1.81 5.37 -8.78
C GLN A 84 -0.81 5.65 -7.66
N GLU A 85 0.22 6.42 -7.96
CA GLU A 85 1.15 6.92 -6.95
C GLU A 85 0.43 7.84 -5.97
N ILE A 86 0.74 7.70 -4.69
CA ILE A 86 0.38 8.68 -3.67
C ILE A 86 1.62 9.54 -3.45
N GLU A 87 1.57 10.78 -3.93
CA GLU A 87 2.57 11.79 -3.56
C GLU A 87 2.52 11.97 -2.04
N GLY A 88 3.60 11.58 -1.38
CA GLY A 88 3.76 11.81 0.03
C GLY A 88 4.51 13.12 0.25
N GLU A 89 3.85 14.13 0.83
CA GLU A 89 4.50 15.32 1.42
C GLU A 89 5.66 14.94 2.36
#